data_AF-A0A858ZQ08-F1
#
_entry.id   AF-A0A858ZQ08-F1
#
_cell.length_a   1.000
_cell.length_b   1.000
_cell.length_c   1.000
_cell.angle_alpha   90.00
_cell.angle_beta   90.00
_cell.angle_gamma   90.00
#
_symmetry.space_group_name_H-M   'P 1'
#
loop_
_entity.id
_entity.type
_entity.pdbx_description
1 polymer ?
#
loop_
_entity_poly.entity_id
_entity_poly.type
_entity_poly.pdbx_seq_one_letter_code
_entity_poly.pdbx_strand_id
1 'polypeptide(L)'
;MALTLDDKLVVAISSRALFDFEEENRIFEHGDDRAYVALQLARLDVPAPPGVAFSLVRKLLAFNGAEHQRVEVVLLSRNDPVSGMRVFRSCQAHGLPSVQRGVFTQGRDPFRYLRPLGAHLFLSANETDVRSALHLGYPAARVLTESVQAGDAHPHEVRIAFDGDAVLFSDEAERVYQSEGLAAFQRHERDKAAQPLPEGPFKPLLAALHRLQQAGSADMRIRTALVTARSAPAHERAIRTLMDWNITVDEAMFLGGLPKGEFLREFEPDFFFDDQTGHVDSAARHVPAGHVSSGIANAAAGAVQAAQAP
;
A
#
# COMPACT_ATOMS: atom_id res chain seq x y z
N MET A 1 -14.66 -27.94 8.37
CA MET A 1 -13.26 -27.66 8.01
C MET A 1 -12.81 -26.41 8.73
N ALA A 2 -11.56 -26.33 9.18
CA ALA A 2 -11.03 -25.10 9.76
C ALA A 2 -10.99 -24.02 8.68
N LEU A 3 -11.42 -22.80 9.01
CA LEU A 3 -11.26 -21.63 8.14
C LEU A 3 -9.77 -21.30 8.05
N THR A 4 -9.18 -21.36 6.85
CA THR A 4 -7.80 -20.92 6.58
C THR A 4 -7.77 -19.69 5.67
N LEU A 5 -6.68 -18.92 5.74
CA LEU A 5 -6.37 -17.77 4.90
C LEU A 5 -5.22 -18.04 3.92
N ASP A 6 -4.62 -19.23 3.94
CA ASP A 6 -3.35 -19.52 3.26
C ASP A 6 -3.39 -19.32 1.74
N ASP A 7 -4.54 -19.56 1.10
CA ASP A 7 -4.73 -19.43 -0.35
C ASP A 7 -5.32 -18.06 -0.77
N LYS A 8 -5.39 -17.09 0.15
CA LYS A 8 -6.01 -15.79 -0.10
C LYS A 8 -5.00 -14.66 -0.19
N LEU A 9 -5.31 -13.64 -0.99
CA LEU A 9 -4.70 -12.33 -0.84
C LEU A 9 -5.31 -11.67 0.40
N VAL A 10 -4.50 -11.49 1.45
CA VAL A 10 -4.94 -10.88 2.71
C VAL A 10 -4.45 -9.42 2.77
N VAL A 11 -5.40 -8.49 2.81
CA VAL A 11 -5.13 -7.05 2.98
C VAL A 11 -5.53 -6.62 4.39
N ALA A 12 -4.54 -6.28 5.21
CA ALA A 12 -4.78 -5.61 6.47
C ALA A 12 -4.91 -4.10 6.21
N ILE A 13 -5.88 -3.45 6.83
CA ILE A 13 -6.13 -2.02 6.59
C ILE A 13 -6.63 -1.32 7.84
N SER A 14 -6.13 -0.11 8.10
CA SER A 14 -6.63 0.71 9.21
C SER A 14 -7.89 1.48 8.80
N SER A 15 -8.69 1.86 9.80
CA SER A 15 -9.99 2.50 9.57
C SER A 15 -9.89 3.78 8.73
N ARG A 16 -8.85 4.61 8.98
CA ARG A 16 -8.58 5.88 8.27
C ARG A 16 -8.08 5.69 6.84
N ALA A 17 -7.50 4.53 6.52
CA ALA A 17 -7.13 4.20 5.15
C ALA A 17 -8.37 3.81 4.33
N LEU A 18 -9.29 3.05 4.93
CA LEU A 18 -10.49 2.56 4.27
C LEU A 18 -11.61 3.62 4.16
N PHE A 19 -11.78 4.44 5.20
CA PHE A 19 -12.81 5.47 5.30
C PHE A 19 -12.22 6.80 5.78
N ASP A 20 -12.88 7.89 5.42
CA ASP A 20 -12.56 9.22 5.95
C ASP A 20 -13.06 9.35 7.39
N PHE A 21 -12.10 9.45 8.32
CA PHE A 21 -12.32 9.76 9.73
C PHE A 21 -11.46 10.95 10.18
N GLU A 22 -11.11 11.87 9.27
CA GLU A 22 -10.16 12.95 9.58
C GLU A 22 -10.75 13.99 10.56
N GLU A 23 -12.07 14.15 10.62
CA GLU A 23 -12.71 14.94 11.66
C GLU A 23 -12.55 14.31 13.05
N GLU A 24 -12.83 13.02 13.18
CA GLU A 24 -12.68 12.30 14.44
C GLU A 24 -11.21 12.20 14.85
N ASN A 25 -10.30 11.98 13.89
CA ASN A 25 -8.87 11.90 14.15
C ASN A 25 -8.30 13.21 14.72
N ARG A 26 -8.78 14.37 14.25
CA ARG A 26 -8.36 15.66 14.85
C ARG A 26 -8.65 15.70 16.34
N ILE A 27 -9.79 15.17 16.81
CA ILE A 27 -10.11 15.14 18.25
C ILE A 27 -9.16 14.21 19.00
N PHE A 28 -8.87 13.04 18.41
CA PHE A 28 -7.92 12.08 18.98
C PHE A 28 -6.52 12.67 19.13
N GLU A 29 -6.02 13.38 18.13
CA GLU A 29 -4.69 14.02 18.15
C GLU A 29 -4.57 15.14 19.19
N HIS A 30 -5.68 15.76 19.59
CA HIS A 30 -5.70 16.74 20.70
C HIS A 30 -5.68 16.09 22.09
N GLY A 31 -5.63 14.74 22.17
CA GLY A 31 -5.49 13.99 23.42
C GLY A 31 -6.80 13.78 24.18
N ASP A 32 -7.97 13.98 23.55
CA ASP A 32 -9.27 13.75 24.18
C ASP A 32 -9.91 12.42 23.72
N ASP A 33 -9.40 11.32 24.27
CA ASP A 33 -9.90 9.97 24.00
C ASP A 33 -11.40 9.82 24.31
N ARG A 34 -11.88 10.53 25.34
CA ARG A 34 -13.30 10.46 25.73
C ARG A 34 -14.18 11.17 24.73
N ALA A 35 -13.79 12.35 24.25
CA ALA A 35 -14.52 13.05 23.20
C ALA A 35 -14.47 12.29 21.88
N TYR A 36 -13.33 11.67 21.54
CA TYR A 36 -13.21 10.81 20.38
C TYR A 36 -14.22 9.65 20.42
N VAL A 37 -14.25 8.88 21.52
CA VAL A 37 -15.19 7.75 21.68
C VAL A 37 -16.64 8.23 21.69
N ALA A 38 -16.93 9.37 22.35
CA ALA A 38 -18.27 9.94 22.38
C ALA A 38 -18.75 10.34 20.98
N LEU A 39 -17.89 10.93 20.16
CA LEU A 39 -18.21 11.29 18.78
C LEU A 39 -18.46 10.05 17.92
N GLN A 40 -17.62 9.02 18.05
CA GLN A 40 -17.79 7.76 17.34
C GLN A 40 -19.11 7.05 17.69
N LEU A 41 -19.50 7.09 18.97
CA LEU A 41 -20.80 6.59 19.43
C LEU A 41 -21.97 7.42 18.90
N ALA A 42 -21.88 8.74 18.94
CA ALA A 42 -22.93 9.62 18.43
C ALA A 42 -23.16 9.46 16.92
N ARG A 43 -22.12 9.06 16.17
CA ARG A 43 -22.16 8.83 14.72
C ARG A 43 -22.18 7.36 14.34
N LEU A 44 -22.49 6.46 15.26
CA LEU A 44 -22.40 5.01 15.05
C LEU A 44 -23.22 4.54 13.84
N ASP A 45 -24.39 5.14 13.61
CA ASP A 45 -25.30 4.86 12.50
C ASP A 45 -25.10 5.78 11.28
N VAL A 46 -24.11 6.67 11.31
CA VAL A 46 -23.75 7.53 10.18
C VAL A 46 -22.54 6.91 9.47
N PRO A 47 -22.73 6.34 8.26
CA PRO A 47 -21.62 5.76 7.50
C PRO A 47 -20.54 6.79 7.25
N ALA A 48 -19.29 6.43 7.52
CA ALA A 48 -18.14 7.26 7.17
C ALA A 48 -18.00 7.33 5.65
N PRO A 49 -17.62 8.50 5.07
CA PRO A 49 -17.33 8.60 3.65
C PRO A 49 -16.19 7.65 3.22
N PRO A 50 -16.18 7.17 1.97
CA PRO A 50 -15.07 6.40 1.41
C PRO A 50 -13.72 7.11 1.58
N GLY A 51 -12.70 6.38 2.02
CA GLY A 51 -11.33 6.86 2.12
C GLY A 51 -10.50 6.51 0.87
N VAL A 52 -9.25 6.95 0.83
CA VAL A 52 -8.36 6.83 -0.33
C VAL A 52 -8.16 5.38 -0.80
N ALA A 53 -8.09 4.40 0.11
CA ALA A 53 -7.94 2.99 -0.26
C ALA A 53 -9.26 2.26 -0.53
N PHE A 54 -10.41 2.95 -0.48
CA PHE A 54 -11.72 2.34 -0.62
C PHE A 54 -11.92 1.69 -1.99
N SER A 55 -11.57 2.36 -3.09
CA SER A 55 -11.71 1.79 -4.45
C SER A 55 -10.91 0.51 -4.59
N LEU A 56 -9.64 0.52 -4.14
CA LEU A 56 -8.76 -0.65 -4.14
C LEU A 56 -9.41 -1.82 -3.40
N VAL A 57 -9.87 -1.59 -2.16
CA VAL A 57 -10.49 -2.64 -1.33
C VAL A 57 -11.77 -3.17 -1.95
N ARG A 58 -12.65 -2.29 -2.45
CA ARG A 58 -13.89 -2.65 -3.13
C ARG A 58 -13.63 -3.56 -4.32
N LYS A 59 -12.68 -3.19 -5.18
CA LYS A 59 -12.35 -3.95 -6.39
C LYS A 59 -11.60 -5.25 -6.09
N LEU A 60 -10.72 -5.27 -5.09
CA LEU A 60 -10.08 -6.51 -4.64
C LEU A 60 -11.11 -7.51 -4.10
N LEU A 61 -12.07 -7.05 -3.29
CA LEU A 61 -13.15 -7.90 -2.78
C LEU A 61 -14.06 -8.44 -3.90
N ALA A 62 -14.14 -7.77 -5.05
CA ALA A 62 -14.88 -8.26 -6.21
C ALA A 62 -14.22 -9.46 -6.92
N PHE A 63 -13.02 -9.90 -6.50
CA PHE A 63 -12.48 -11.21 -6.88
C PHE A 63 -13.15 -12.40 -6.15
N ASN A 64 -13.96 -12.12 -5.12
CA ASN A 64 -14.70 -13.14 -4.40
C ASN A 64 -16.00 -13.47 -5.13
N GLY A 65 -16.29 -14.76 -5.30
CA GLY A 65 -17.55 -15.28 -5.83
C GLY A 65 -18.20 -16.27 -4.87
N ALA A 66 -19.35 -16.82 -5.27
CA ALA A 66 -20.10 -17.78 -4.44
C ALA A 66 -19.27 -19.03 -4.08
N GLU A 67 -18.43 -19.50 -5.01
CA GLU A 67 -17.64 -20.72 -4.84
C GLU A 67 -16.24 -20.47 -4.27
N HIS A 68 -15.64 -19.32 -4.58
CA HIS A 68 -14.24 -19.04 -4.26
C HIS A 68 -14.08 -17.68 -3.59
N GLN A 69 -13.52 -17.69 -2.38
CA GLN A 69 -13.18 -16.49 -1.63
C GLN A 69 -11.66 -16.28 -1.70
N ARG A 70 -11.21 -15.52 -2.68
CA ARG A 70 -9.79 -15.31 -3.03
C ARG A 70 -9.12 -14.16 -2.29
N VAL A 71 -9.91 -13.21 -1.79
CA VAL A 71 -9.43 -12.01 -1.12
C VAL A 71 -10.05 -11.90 0.26
N GLU A 72 -9.23 -11.56 1.24
CA GLU A 72 -9.64 -11.29 2.61
C GLU A 72 -9.19 -9.88 2.99
N VAL A 73 -10.10 -9.10 3.56
CA VAL A 73 -9.78 -7.75 4.07
C VAL A 73 -10.04 -7.74 5.56
N VAL A 74 -9.01 -7.36 6.32
CA VAL A 74 -9.03 -7.38 7.79
C VAL A 74 -8.77 -5.99 8.32
N LEU A 75 -9.68 -5.49 9.15
CA LEU A 75 -9.46 -4.23 9.84
C LEU A 75 -8.38 -4.41 10.91
N LEU A 76 -7.34 -3.58 10.88
CA LEU A 76 -6.26 -3.60 11.86
C LEU A 76 -6.07 -2.19 12.39
N SER A 77 -6.45 -1.95 13.65
CA SER A 77 -6.48 -0.60 14.22
C SER A 77 -6.04 -0.58 15.68
N ARG A 78 -5.36 0.51 16.05
CA ARG A 78 -5.08 0.85 17.45
C ARG A 78 -6.33 1.34 18.17
N ASN A 79 -7.39 1.69 17.46
CA ASN A 79 -8.59 2.24 18.07
C ASN A 79 -9.28 1.22 18.98
N ASP A 80 -10.20 1.75 19.78
CA ASP A 80 -11.06 0.94 20.63
C ASP A 80 -12.09 0.14 19.78
N PRO A 81 -12.62 -0.98 20.30
CA PRO A 81 -13.62 -1.79 19.59
C PRO A 81 -14.95 -1.06 19.33
N VAL A 82 -15.30 -0.04 20.11
CA VAL A 82 -16.52 0.75 19.89
C VAL A 82 -16.40 1.55 18.60
N SER A 83 -15.25 2.23 18.42
CA SER A 83 -14.90 2.86 17.13
C SER A 83 -14.88 1.84 15.99
N GLY A 84 -14.46 0.60 16.26
CA GLY A 84 -14.54 -0.51 15.29
C GLY A 84 -15.95 -0.82 14.79
N MET A 85 -16.98 -0.66 15.63
CA MET A 85 -18.37 -0.91 15.22
C MET A 85 -18.83 0.03 14.09
N ARG A 86 -18.48 1.32 14.15
CA ARG A 86 -18.84 2.28 13.10
C ARG A 86 -18.15 1.94 11.78
N VAL A 87 -16.91 1.45 11.83
CA VAL A 87 -16.18 1.01 10.63
C VAL A 87 -16.91 -0.17 9.96
N PHE A 88 -17.31 -1.18 10.74
CA PHE A 88 -18.08 -2.31 10.18
C PHE A 88 -19.45 -1.89 9.63
N ARG A 89 -20.17 -0.97 10.31
CA ARG A 89 -21.43 -0.41 9.80
C ARG A 89 -21.20 0.36 8.51
N SER A 90 -20.09 1.10 8.41
CA SER A 90 -19.69 1.79 7.18
C SER A 90 -19.37 0.80 6.05
N CYS A 91 -18.66 -0.31 6.33
CA CYS A 91 -18.47 -1.39 5.37
C CYS A 91 -19.81 -1.93 4.84
N GLN A 92 -20.77 -2.20 5.71
CA GLN A 92 -22.09 -2.69 5.30
C GLN A 92 -22.84 -1.68 4.44
N ALA A 93 -22.90 -0.42 4.87
CA ALA A 93 -23.58 0.66 4.16
C ALA A 93 -22.99 0.92 2.76
N HIS A 94 -21.69 0.72 2.59
CA HIS A 94 -20.97 0.89 1.34
C HIS A 94 -20.81 -0.40 0.51
N GLY A 95 -21.57 -1.46 0.83
CA GLY A 95 -21.61 -2.67 0.02
C GLY A 95 -20.38 -3.57 0.16
N LEU A 96 -19.68 -3.54 1.30
CA LEU A 96 -18.54 -4.40 1.65
C LEU A 96 -18.88 -5.40 2.79
N PRO A 97 -19.98 -6.19 2.70
CA PRO A 97 -20.42 -7.06 3.80
C PRO A 97 -19.48 -8.22 4.11
N SER A 98 -18.52 -8.51 3.22
CA SER A 98 -17.49 -9.52 3.41
C SER A 98 -16.36 -9.07 4.35
N VAL A 99 -16.26 -7.78 4.68
CA VAL A 99 -15.30 -7.28 5.68
C VAL A 99 -15.84 -7.58 7.08
N GLN A 100 -15.50 -8.77 7.59
CA GLN A 100 -16.08 -9.32 8.82
C GLN A 100 -15.05 -9.49 9.95
N ARG A 101 -13.76 -9.33 9.63
CA ARG A 101 -12.67 -9.54 10.58
C ARG A 101 -12.05 -8.21 10.96
N GLY A 102 -11.76 -8.04 12.25
CA GLY A 102 -11.06 -6.87 12.74
C GLY A 102 -10.33 -7.13 14.04
N VAL A 103 -9.20 -6.45 14.21
CA VAL A 103 -8.37 -6.47 15.39
C VAL A 103 -8.24 -5.03 15.89
N PHE A 104 -8.75 -4.79 17.11
CA PHE A 104 -8.80 -3.49 17.77
C PHE A 104 -8.07 -3.58 19.10
N THR A 105 -6.96 -2.86 19.24
CA THR A 105 -5.98 -3.11 20.31
C THR A 105 -5.99 -2.08 21.44
N GLN A 106 -6.89 -1.10 21.44
CA GLN A 106 -7.05 -0.12 22.53
C GLN A 106 -5.72 0.60 22.85
N GLY A 107 -5.11 1.22 21.83
CA GLY A 107 -3.86 1.95 21.89
C GLY A 107 -2.60 1.09 21.78
N ARG A 108 -2.69 -0.24 21.95
CA ARG A 108 -1.51 -1.13 21.83
C ARG A 108 -1.12 -1.40 20.38
N ASP A 109 0.13 -1.77 20.18
CA ASP A 109 0.64 -2.20 18.87
C ASP A 109 -0.14 -3.42 18.31
N PRO A 110 -0.73 -3.30 17.10
CA PRO A 110 -1.48 -4.39 16.49
C PRO A 110 -0.66 -5.24 15.49
N PHE A 111 0.60 -4.91 15.17
CA PHE A 111 1.31 -5.50 14.03
C PHE A 111 1.77 -6.94 14.27
N ARG A 112 1.87 -7.36 15.54
CA ARG A 112 2.05 -8.78 15.87
C ARG A 112 0.95 -9.67 15.29
N TYR A 113 -0.23 -9.11 14.97
CA TYR A 113 -1.34 -9.82 14.34
C TYR A 113 -1.21 -9.93 12.81
N LEU A 114 -0.29 -9.20 12.15
CA LEU A 114 -0.02 -9.39 10.72
C LEU A 114 0.48 -10.80 10.40
N ARG A 115 1.25 -11.40 11.33
CA ARG A 115 1.77 -12.77 11.22
C ARG A 115 0.69 -13.85 11.21
N PRO A 116 -0.16 -13.99 12.24
CA PRO A 116 -1.23 -14.97 12.22
C PRO A 116 -2.28 -14.70 11.13
N LEU A 117 -2.37 -13.47 10.60
CA LEU A 117 -3.22 -13.16 9.47
C LEU A 117 -2.63 -13.57 8.11
N GLY A 118 -1.31 -13.80 8.01
CA GLY A 118 -0.66 -14.00 6.71
C GLY A 118 -0.82 -12.80 5.79
N ALA A 119 -0.76 -11.57 6.35
CA ALA A 119 -1.02 -10.35 5.60
C ALA A 119 -0.02 -10.16 4.45
N HIS A 120 -0.55 -9.81 3.27
CA HIS A 120 0.23 -9.52 2.07
C HIS A 120 0.39 -8.02 1.83
N LEU A 121 -0.46 -7.20 2.43
CA LEU A 121 -0.41 -5.75 2.38
C LEU A 121 -0.97 -5.18 3.68
N PHE A 122 -0.33 -4.16 4.23
CA PHE A 122 -0.87 -3.33 5.29
C PHE A 122 -0.95 -1.86 4.88
N LEU A 123 -2.16 -1.29 4.88
CA LEU A 123 -2.40 0.13 4.59
C LEU A 123 -2.83 0.86 5.86
N SER A 124 -2.14 1.95 6.20
CA SER A 124 -2.55 2.81 7.32
C SER A 124 -2.30 4.28 7.04
N ALA A 125 -3.11 5.18 7.59
CA ALA A 125 -2.81 6.61 7.60
C ALA A 125 -1.70 6.99 8.61
N ASN A 126 -1.35 6.09 9.53
CA ASN A 126 -0.36 6.33 10.58
C ASN A 126 1.04 5.86 10.15
N GLU A 127 2.02 6.76 10.12
CA GLU A 127 3.38 6.46 9.69
C GLU A 127 4.10 5.47 10.62
N THR A 128 3.93 5.63 11.94
CA THR A 128 4.54 4.75 12.93
C THR A 128 4.05 3.31 12.77
N ASP A 129 2.78 3.13 12.39
CA ASP A 129 2.24 1.81 12.08
C ASP A 129 2.97 1.17 10.91
N VAL A 130 3.14 1.93 9.84
CA VAL A 130 3.74 1.48 8.58
C VAL A 130 5.19 1.12 8.78
N ARG A 131 5.97 1.96 9.47
CA ARG A 131 7.37 1.66 9.81
C ARG A 131 7.49 0.37 10.63
N SER A 132 6.59 0.17 11.59
CA SER A 132 6.59 -1.03 12.44
C SER A 132 6.28 -2.30 11.63
N ALA A 133 5.29 -2.24 10.72
CA ALA A 133 4.96 -3.34 9.84
C ALA A 133 6.09 -3.68 8.86
N LEU A 134 6.72 -2.67 8.24
CA LEU A 134 7.89 -2.84 7.37
C LEU A 134 9.07 -3.48 8.11
N HIS A 135 9.35 -3.06 9.35
CA HIS A 135 10.40 -3.65 10.17
C HIS A 135 10.15 -5.13 10.49
N LEU A 136 8.88 -5.53 10.57
CA LEU A 136 8.47 -6.93 10.75
C LEU A 136 8.47 -7.74 9.43
N GLY A 137 8.84 -7.13 8.30
CA GLY A 137 8.93 -7.78 6.99
C GLY A 137 7.60 -7.86 6.23
N TYR A 138 6.59 -7.06 6.61
CA TYR A 138 5.31 -7.01 5.91
C TYR A 138 5.27 -5.82 4.93
N PRO A 139 4.81 -6.02 3.68
CA PRO A 139 4.59 -4.91 2.75
C PRO A 139 3.58 -3.93 3.36
N ALA A 140 4.01 -2.69 3.61
CA ALA A 140 3.14 -1.67 4.19
C ALA A 140 3.40 -0.28 3.62
N ALA A 141 2.34 0.53 3.54
CA ALA A 141 2.44 1.91 3.06
C ALA A 141 1.53 2.85 3.87
N ARG A 142 2.03 4.07 4.07
CA ARG A 142 1.28 5.17 4.65
C ARG A 142 0.37 5.77 3.60
N VAL A 143 -0.92 5.61 3.76
CA VAL A 143 -1.92 6.23 2.88
C VAL A 143 -1.92 7.74 3.13
N LEU A 144 -1.78 8.54 2.06
CA LEU A 144 -1.99 9.98 2.13
C LEU A 144 -3.49 10.23 2.01
N THR A 145 -4.13 10.56 3.13
CA THR A 145 -5.58 10.76 3.23
C THR A 145 -6.10 11.93 2.39
N GLU A 146 -5.21 12.84 2.03
CA GLU A 146 -5.41 14.01 1.18
C GLU A 146 -5.27 13.72 -0.32
N SER A 147 -4.94 12.49 -0.71
CA SER A 147 -4.84 12.11 -2.13
C SER A 147 -6.18 12.26 -2.86
N VAL A 148 -6.11 12.52 -4.16
CA VAL A 148 -7.23 12.38 -5.07
C VAL A 148 -7.74 10.93 -5.03
N GLN A 149 -9.07 10.79 -4.96
CA GLN A 149 -9.73 9.47 -4.98
C GLN A 149 -9.55 8.80 -6.34
N ALA A 150 -9.54 7.46 -6.36
CA ALA A 150 -9.50 6.72 -7.62
C ALA A 150 -10.72 7.07 -8.50
N GLY A 151 -10.51 7.15 -9.81
CA GLY A 151 -11.60 7.27 -10.76
C GLY A 151 -12.38 5.96 -10.94
N ASP A 152 -13.60 6.06 -11.46
CA ASP A 152 -14.46 4.89 -11.76
C ASP A 152 -14.41 4.47 -13.24
N ALA A 153 -13.44 4.98 -14.02
CA ALA A 153 -13.31 4.70 -15.47
C ALA A 153 -13.05 3.21 -15.78
N HIS A 154 -12.43 2.49 -14.85
CA HIS A 154 -12.06 1.08 -14.98
C HIS A 154 -12.65 0.24 -13.83
N PRO A 155 -13.98 0.02 -13.79
CA PRO A 155 -14.64 -0.64 -12.65
C PRO A 155 -14.27 -2.12 -12.51
N HIS A 156 -13.90 -2.77 -13.61
CA HIS A 156 -13.55 -4.21 -13.69
C HIS A 156 -12.04 -4.48 -13.63
N GLU A 157 -11.23 -3.47 -13.29
CA GLU A 157 -9.77 -3.59 -13.19
C GLU A 157 -9.28 -3.03 -11.86
N VAL A 158 -8.56 -3.85 -11.12
CA VAL A 158 -7.68 -3.39 -10.02
C VAL A 158 -6.39 -2.93 -10.65
N ARG A 159 -6.10 -1.63 -10.59
CA ARG A 159 -4.92 -1.02 -11.21
C ARG A 159 -3.95 -0.59 -10.13
N ILE A 160 -2.74 -1.15 -10.09
CA ILE A 160 -1.76 -0.84 -9.05
C ILE A 160 -0.43 -0.46 -9.69
N ALA A 161 0.09 0.71 -9.33
CA ALA A 161 1.40 1.17 -9.76
C ALA A 161 2.42 1.07 -8.60
N PHE A 162 3.63 0.64 -8.93
CA PHE A 162 4.73 0.54 -7.98
C PHE A 162 5.93 1.30 -8.48
N ASP A 163 6.62 2.02 -7.59
CA ASP A 163 8.01 2.36 -7.83
C ASP A 163 8.90 1.12 -7.87
N GLY A 164 10.06 1.27 -8.52
CA GLY A 164 11.07 0.23 -8.61
C GLY A 164 11.90 0.10 -7.34
N ASP A 165 12.88 0.99 -7.18
CA ASP A 165 13.89 0.90 -6.12
C ASP A 165 13.27 1.18 -4.75
N ALA A 166 13.77 0.53 -3.70
CA ALA A 166 13.23 0.55 -2.35
C ALA A 166 11.75 0.10 -2.18
N VAL A 167 11.01 -0.18 -3.26
CA VAL A 167 9.64 -0.70 -3.24
C VAL A 167 9.60 -2.14 -3.76
N LEU A 168 9.70 -2.36 -5.07
CA LEU A 168 9.75 -3.70 -5.65
C LEU A 168 11.14 -4.33 -5.52
N PHE A 169 12.18 -3.52 -5.71
CA PHE A 169 13.58 -3.89 -5.59
C PHE A 169 14.18 -3.29 -4.32
N SER A 170 15.31 -3.83 -3.87
CA SER A 170 16.08 -3.23 -2.78
C SER A 170 16.61 -1.84 -3.13
N ASP A 171 17.08 -1.11 -2.13
CA ASP A 171 17.73 0.19 -2.28
C ASP A 171 19.22 0.09 -2.69
N GLU A 172 19.70 -1.06 -3.19
CA GLU A 172 21.10 -1.25 -3.63
C GLU A 172 21.53 -0.16 -4.64
N ALA A 173 20.67 0.08 -5.63
CA ALA A 173 20.92 1.04 -6.70
C ALA A 173 20.98 2.48 -6.18
N GLU A 174 20.06 2.83 -5.28
CA GLU A 174 19.98 4.16 -4.66
C GLU A 174 21.22 4.44 -3.80
N ARG A 175 21.73 3.44 -3.07
CA ARG A 175 22.96 3.58 -2.29
C ARG A 175 24.16 3.92 -3.16
N VAL A 176 24.33 3.24 -4.29
CA VAL A 176 25.42 3.53 -5.27
C VAL A 176 25.27 4.93 -5.83
N TYR A 177 24.04 5.35 -6.15
CA TYR A 177 23.77 6.70 -6.64
C TYR A 177 24.12 7.78 -5.61
N GLN A 178 23.69 7.61 -4.34
CA GLN A 178 23.99 8.57 -3.27
C GLN A 178 25.47 8.62 -2.91
N SER A 179 26.20 7.50 -2.99
CA SER A 179 27.63 7.45 -2.63
C SER A 179 28.55 7.93 -3.75
N GLU A 180 28.25 7.61 -5.01
CA GLU A 180 29.19 7.75 -6.13
C GLU A 180 28.61 8.47 -7.36
N GLY A 181 27.34 8.86 -7.31
CA GLY A 181 26.66 9.63 -8.34
C GLY A 181 26.21 8.82 -9.56
N LEU A 182 25.59 9.53 -10.51
CA LEU A 182 24.89 8.94 -11.67
C LEU A 182 25.79 8.07 -12.55
N ALA A 183 27.04 8.47 -12.78
CA ALA A 183 27.95 7.73 -13.64
C ALA A 183 28.33 6.37 -13.04
N ALA A 184 28.51 6.29 -11.72
CA ALA A 184 28.78 5.04 -11.03
C ALA A 184 27.56 4.13 -11.03
N PHE A 185 26.38 4.68 -10.75
CA PHE A 185 25.11 3.98 -10.88
C PHE A 185 24.93 3.35 -12.28
N GLN A 186 25.12 4.12 -13.35
CA GLN A 186 24.96 3.60 -14.72
C GLN A 186 25.96 2.48 -15.05
N ARG A 187 27.21 2.57 -14.57
CA ARG A 187 28.19 1.49 -14.74
C ARG A 187 27.78 0.25 -13.96
N HIS A 188 27.43 0.42 -12.69
CA HIS A 188 26.97 -0.66 -11.80
C HIS A 188 25.79 -1.42 -12.41
N GLU A 189 24.79 -0.70 -12.90
CA GLU A 189 23.59 -1.30 -13.50
C GLU A 189 23.88 -2.03 -14.82
N ARG A 190 24.81 -1.51 -15.63
CA ARG A 190 25.23 -2.19 -16.86
C ARG A 190 26.05 -3.44 -16.55
N ASP A 191 27.01 -3.34 -15.66
CA ASP A 191 27.94 -4.43 -15.34
C ASP A 191 27.20 -5.58 -14.61
N LYS A 192 26.14 -5.26 -13.87
CA LYS A 192 25.25 -6.21 -13.20
C LYS A 192 23.95 -6.50 -13.94
N ALA A 193 23.81 -6.14 -15.22
CA ALA A 193 22.53 -6.28 -15.93
C ALA A 193 21.96 -7.71 -15.89
N ALA A 194 22.82 -8.74 -15.92
CA ALA A 194 22.41 -10.15 -15.84
C ALA A 194 22.17 -10.68 -14.41
N GLN A 195 22.45 -9.88 -13.37
CA GLN A 195 22.23 -10.25 -11.98
C GLN A 195 20.92 -9.60 -11.49
N PRO A 196 19.92 -10.41 -11.07
CA PRO A 196 18.68 -9.87 -10.52
C PRO A 196 18.93 -8.86 -9.39
N LEU A 197 18.09 -7.83 -9.32
CA LEU A 197 18.09 -6.92 -8.18
C LEU A 197 17.62 -7.69 -6.93
N PRO A 198 18.21 -7.43 -5.75
CA PRO A 198 17.67 -7.99 -4.52
C PRO A 198 16.23 -7.52 -4.30
N GLU A 199 15.44 -8.35 -3.61
CA GLU A 199 14.01 -8.11 -3.39
C GLU A 199 13.77 -6.88 -2.50
N GLY A 200 12.80 -6.05 -2.90
CA GLY A 200 12.27 -4.97 -2.08
C GLY A 200 11.09 -5.41 -1.21
N PRO A 201 10.61 -4.54 -0.31
CA PRO A 201 9.54 -4.85 0.64
C PRO A 201 8.21 -5.24 -0.03
N PHE A 202 7.94 -4.82 -1.27
CA PHE A 202 6.67 -5.06 -1.96
C PHE A 202 6.70 -6.23 -2.94
N LYS A 203 7.83 -6.91 -3.12
CA LYS A 203 7.89 -8.15 -3.92
C LYS A 203 6.87 -9.21 -3.47
N PRO A 204 6.65 -9.47 -2.16
CA PRO A 204 5.64 -10.43 -1.71
C PRO A 204 4.21 -10.07 -2.13
N LEU A 205 3.86 -8.78 -2.12
CA LEU A 205 2.56 -8.30 -2.61
C LEU A 205 2.43 -8.51 -4.12
N LEU A 206 3.44 -8.11 -4.88
CA LEU A 206 3.43 -8.29 -6.34
C LEU A 206 3.27 -9.77 -6.72
N ALA A 207 3.97 -10.67 -6.04
CA ALA A 207 3.81 -12.11 -6.24
C ALA A 207 2.40 -12.62 -5.90
N ALA A 208 1.78 -12.10 -4.82
CA ALA A 208 0.41 -12.46 -4.45
C ALA A 208 -0.63 -11.95 -5.44
N LEU A 209 -0.46 -10.72 -5.96
CA LEU A 209 -1.28 -10.16 -7.04
C LEU A 209 -1.14 -10.98 -8.32
N HIS A 210 0.07 -11.40 -8.66
CA HIS A 210 0.30 -12.26 -9.81
C HIS A 210 -0.40 -13.62 -9.66
N ARG A 211 -0.34 -14.25 -8.48
CA ARG A 211 -1.12 -15.48 -8.21
C ARG A 211 -2.62 -15.25 -8.37
N LEU A 212 -3.15 -14.13 -7.85
CA LEU A 212 -4.56 -13.77 -7.99
C LEU A 212 -4.95 -13.55 -9.47
N GLN A 213 -4.07 -12.91 -10.25
CA GLN A 213 -4.24 -12.71 -11.69
C GLN A 213 -4.29 -14.04 -12.45
N GLN A 214 -3.35 -14.96 -12.17
CA GLN A 214 -3.31 -16.29 -12.80
C GLN A 214 -4.52 -17.15 -12.44
N ALA A 215 -5.02 -17.02 -11.22
CA ALA A 215 -6.18 -17.79 -10.77
C ALA A 215 -7.48 -17.34 -11.47
N GLY A 216 -7.51 -16.12 -12.02
CA GLY A 216 -8.59 -15.58 -12.83
C GLY A 216 -9.86 -15.22 -12.06
N SER A 217 -10.60 -14.26 -12.61
CA SER A 217 -11.98 -13.93 -12.23
C SER A 217 -12.79 -13.65 -13.50
N ALA A 218 -14.08 -13.96 -13.47
CA ALA A 218 -14.97 -13.66 -14.59
C ALA A 218 -15.17 -12.15 -14.79
N ASP A 219 -15.18 -11.40 -13.69
CA ASP A 219 -15.64 -10.01 -13.66
C ASP A 219 -14.54 -8.99 -13.30
N MET A 220 -13.36 -9.48 -12.89
CA MET A 220 -12.26 -8.64 -12.41
C MET A 220 -10.91 -9.03 -12.99
N ARG A 221 -10.10 -8.03 -13.33
CA ARG A 221 -8.71 -8.19 -13.78
C ARG A 221 -7.76 -7.37 -12.91
N ILE A 222 -6.50 -7.78 -12.86
CA ILE A 222 -5.42 -7.01 -12.24
C ILE A 222 -4.57 -6.43 -13.37
N ARG A 223 -4.25 -5.14 -13.27
CA ARG A 223 -3.22 -4.49 -14.08
C ARG A 223 -2.16 -3.88 -13.17
N THR A 224 -0.91 -4.20 -13.42
CA THR A 224 0.22 -3.70 -12.64
C THR A 224 1.16 -2.85 -13.49
N ALA A 225 1.67 -1.76 -12.92
CA ALA A 225 2.64 -0.91 -13.57
C ALA A 225 3.92 -0.75 -12.73
N LEU A 226 5.08 -0.85 -13.38
CA LEU A 226 6.35 -0.38 -12.83
C LEU A 226 6.56 1.08 -13.25
N VAL A 227 6.65 2.01 -12.31
CA VAL A 227 6.83 3.46 -12.57
C VAL A 227 8.08 3.94 -11.86
N THR A 228 9.21 3.97 -12.58
CA THR A 228 10.54 4.15 -11.98
C THR A 228 11.31 5.33 -12.57
N ALA A 229 12.19 5.92 -11.76
CA ALA A 229 13.15 6.92 -12.20
C ALA A 229 14.30 6.32 -13.05
N ARG A 230 14.44 4.99 -13.09
CA ARG A 230 15.41 4.32 -13.98
C ARG A 230 15.13 4.68 -15.44
N SER A 231 16.19 4.81 -16.22
CA SER A 231 16.14 5.01 -17.68
C SER A 231 17.19 4.13 -18.36
N ALA A 232 17.26 4.14 -19.69
CA ALA A 232 18.32 3.45 -20.40
C ALA A 232 19.71 3.98 -19.98
N PRO A 233 20.69 3.10 -19.68
CA PRO A 233 20.67 1.64 -19.83
C PRO A 233 20.12 0.86 -18.63
N ALA A 234 19.93 1.47 -17.45
CA ALA A 234 19.54 0.82 -16.20
C ALA A 234 18.18 0.08 -16.21
N HIS A 235 17.32 0.35 -17.19
CA HIS A 235 16.04 -0.38 -17.37
C HIS A 235 16.21 -1.90 -17.55
N GLU A 236 17.31 -2.35 -18.17
CA GLU A 236 17.50 -3.76 -18.54
C GLU A 236 17.52 -4.67 -17.31
N ARG A 237 18.24 -4.28 -16.25
CA ARG A 237 18.34 -5.06 -15.02
C ARG A 237 16.99 -5.19 -14.31
N ALA A 238 16.18 -4.12 -14.31
CA ALA A 238 14.84 -4.14 -13.73
C ALA A 238 13.92 -5.15 -14.46
N ILE A 239 13.91 -5.13 -15.80
CA ILE A 239 13.12 -6.08 -16.59
C ILE A 239 13.62 -7.52 -16.39
N ARG A 240 14.94 -7.74 -16.44
CA ARG A 240 15.52 -9.08 -16.20
C ARG A 240 15.20 -9.62 -14.81
N THR A 241 15.12 -8.75 -13.81
CA THR A 241 14.72 -9.14 -12.45
C THR A 241 13.27 -9.63 -12.42
N LEU A 242 12.34 -8.92 -13.07
CA LEU A 242 10.94 -9.37 -13.18
C LEU A 242 10.82 -10.70 -13.95
N MET A 243 11.61 -10.87 -15.01
CA MET A 243 11.69 -12.13 -15.76
C MET A 243 12.22 -13.29 -14.89
N ASP A 244 13.27 -13.05 -14.11
CA ASP A 244 13.84 -14.05 -13.18
C ASP A 244 12.83 -14.48 -12.11
N TRP A 245 12.03 -13.53 -11.61
CA TRP A 245 10.92 -13.83 -10.70
C TRP A 245 9.73 -14.51 -11.37
N ASN A 246 9.75 -14.65 -12.71
CA ASN A 246 8.63 -15.12 -13.52
C ASN A 246 7.35 -14.30 -13.26
N ILE A 247 7.49 -12.99 -13.12
CA ILE A 247 6.39 -12.03 -12.91
C ILE A 247 6.39 -11.05 -14.07
N THR A 248 5.22 -10.85 -14.68
CA THR A 248 4.99 -9.83 -15.70
C THR A 248 4.26 -8.64 -15.10
N VAL A 249 4.66 -7.43 -15.50
CA VAL A 249 3.85 -6.21 -15.32
C VAL A 249 3.19 -5.85 -16.65
N ASP A 250 2.02 -5.22 -16.60
CA ASP A 250 1.28 -4.82 -17.79
C ASP A 250 1.91 -3.58 -18.44
N GLU A 251 2.46 -2.68 -17.64
CA GLU A 251 3.11 -1.46 -18.09
C GLU A 251 4.43 -1.23 -17.34
N ALA A 252 5.45 -0.73 -18.04
CA ALA A 252 6.73 -0.36 -17.44
C ALA A 252 7.16 1.02 -17.97
N MET A 253 7.23 1.99 -17.06
CA MET A 253 7.51 3.39 -17.33
C MET A 253 8.89 3.75 -16.76
N PHE A 254 9.87 3.90 -17.65
CA PHE A 254 11.24 4.27 -17.34
C PHE A 254 11.44 5.77 -17.54
N LEU A 255 11.14 6.55 -16.50
CA LEU A 255 10.89 7.99 -16.64
C LEU A 255 12.15 8.85 -16.57
N GLY A 256 13.29 8.32 -16.16
CA GLY A 256 14.55 9.07 -16.17
C GLY A 256 14.53 10.38 -15.38
N GLY A 257 13.73 10.46 -14.32
CA GLY A 257 13.54 11.67 -13.51
C GLY A 257 12.39 12.58 -13.90
N LEU A 258 11.57 12.22 -14.91
CA LEU A 258 10.34 12.95 -15.18
C LEU A 258 9.33 12.81 -14.02
N PRO A 259 8.48 13.82 -13.77
CA PRO A 259 7.45 13.75 -12.74
C PRO A 259 6.49 12.58 -12.97
N LYS A 260 6.36 11.69 -11.98
CA LYS A 260 5.50 10.49 -12.08
C LYS A 260 4.01 10.82 -12.17
N GLY A 261 3.59 11.95 -11.58
CA GLY A 261 2.18 12.30 -11.41
C GLY A 261 1.35 12.34 -12.71
N GLU A 262 1.90 12.92 -13.78
CA GLU A 262 1.21 12.99 -15.08
C GLU A 262 1.05 11.60 -15.71
N PHE A 263 2.07 10.75 -15.64
CA PHE A 263 2.00 9.38 -16.14
C PHE A 263 1.02 8.51 -15.33
N LEU A 264 0.99 8.71 -14.01
CA LEU A 264 0.04 8.04 -13.14
C LEU A 264 -1.40 8.47 -13.43
N ARG A 265 -1.63 9.73 -13.84
CA ARG A 265 -2.96 10.18 -14.27
C ARG A 265 -3.45 9.41 -15.48
N GLU A 266 -2.58 9.17 -16.47
CA GLU A 266 -2.94 8.38 -17.66
C GLU A 266 -3.15 6.89 -17.34
N PHE A 267 -2.43 6.36 -16.35
CA PHE A 267 -2.60 4.98 -15.92
C PHE A 267 -3.82 4.76 -15.00
N GLU A 268 -4.35 5.79 -14.36
CA GLU A 268 -5.51 5.72 -13.45
C GLU A 268 -5.43 4.56 -12.43
N PRO A 269 -4.37 4.47 -11.60
CA PRO A 269 -4.26 3.44 -10.57
C PRO A 269 -5.31 3.63 -9.46
N ASP A 270 -5.80 2.53 -8.93
CA ASP A 270 -6.51 2.48 -7.65
C ASP A 270 -5.56 2.76 -6.47
N PHE A 271 -4.26 2.51 -6.66
CA PHE A 271 -3.24 2.85 -5.67
C PHE A 271 -1.83 2.89 -6.27
N PHE A 272 -1.04 3.88 -5.87
CA PHE A 272 0.38 4.01 -6.20
C PHE A 272 1.26 3.90 -4.95
N PHE A 273 2.35 3.12 -5.04
CA PHE A 273 3.32 2.92 -3.96
C PHE A 273 4.70 3.46 -4.35
N ASP A 274 5.27 4.32 -3.51
CA ASP A 274 6.59 4.94 -3.73
C ASP A 274 7.27 5.21 -2.39
N ASP A 275 8.60 5.12 -2.35
CA ASP A 275 9.39 5.31 -1.12
C ASP A 275 9.81 6.77 -0.87
N GLN A 276 9.63 7.65 -1.85
CA GLN A 276 10.05 9.04 -1.73
C GLN A 276 8.86 9.96 -1.50
N THR A 277 8.83 10.63 -0.35
CA THR A 277 7.77 11.59 0.01
C THR A 277 7.47 12.60 -1.10
N GLY A 278 8.50 13.17 -1.76
CA GLY A 278 8.29 14.14 -2.85
C GLY A 278 7.58 13.54 -4.08
N HIS A 279 7.84 12.27 -4.40
CA HIS A 279 7.16 11.57 -5.49
C HIS A 279 5.72 11.26 -5.11
N VAL A 280 5.51 10.79 -3.87
CA VAL A 280 4.19 10.48 -3.31
C VAL A 280 3.31 11.74 -3.24
N ASP A 281 3.82 12.86 -2.73
CA ASP A 281 3.10 14.14 -2.64
C ASP A 281 2.73 14.69 -4.02
N SER A 282 3.60 14.51 -5.02
CA SER A 282 3.29 14.88 -6.41
C SER A 282 2.22 13.96 -7.00
N ALA A 283 2.28 12.66 -6.72
CA ALA A 283 1.31 11.68 -7.23
C ALA A 283 -0.07 11.86 -6.58
N ALA A 284 -0.12 12.18 -5.28
CA ALA A 284 -1.34 12.38 -4.50
C ALA A 284 -2.27 13.44 -5.09
N ARG A 285 -1.74 14.39 -5.87
CA ARG A 285 -2.53 15.42 -6.59
C ARG A 285 -3.30 14.86 -7.79
N HIS A 286 -3.08 13.61 -8.15
CA HIS A 286 -3.62 12.99 -9.35
C HIS A 286 -4.27 11.65 -9.07
N VAL A 287 -3.72 10.87 -8.15
CA VAL A 287 -4.12 9.49 -7.88
C VAL A 287 -4.01 9.14 -6.39
N PRO A 288 -4.68 8.07 -5.93
CA PRO A 288 -4.43 7.50 -4.60
C PRO A 288 -2.96 7.09 -4.46
N ALA A 289 -2.29 7.59 -3.42
CA ALA A 289 -0.87 7.33 -3.21
C ALA A 289 -0.59 6.91 -1.76
N GLY A 290 0.44 6.08 -1.60
CA GLY A 290 0.96 5.72 -0.30
C GLY A 290 2.47 5.63 -0.27
N HIS A 291 3.02 6.14 0.83
CA HIS A 291 4.44 6.20 1.09
C HIS A 291 4.95 4.92 1.74
N VAL A 292 5.93 4.27 1.12
CA VAL A 292 6.63 3.10 1.66
C VAL A 292 7.87 3.58 2.39
N SER A 293 7.88 3.61 3.72
CA SER A 293 9.01 4.11 4.51
C SER A 293 10.20 3.14 4.56
N SER A 294 10.75 2.80 3.40
CA SER A 294 11.86 1.87 3.17
C SER A 294 13.05 2.58 2.51
N GLY A 295 14.21 1.91 2.48
CA GLY A 295 15.41 2.42 1.83
C GLY A 295 16.16 3.49 2.63
N ILE A 296 17.37 3.81 2.15
CA ILE A 296 18.31 4.70 2.83
C ILE A 296 17.78 6.14 2.99
N ALA A 297 16.97 6.62 2.04
CA ALA A 297 16.35 7.96 2.10
C ALA A 297 15.46 8.13 3.35
N ASN A 298 14.82 7.05 3.80
CA ASN A 298 13.92 7.05 4.96
C ASN A 298 14.62 6.78 6.29
N ALA A 299 15.85 6.25 6.26
CA ALA A 299 16.67 5.99 7.46
C ALA A 299 17.22 7.29 8.07
N ALA A 300 17.68 8.23 7.24
CA ALA A 300 18.20 9.52 7.69
C ALA A 300 17.09 10.43 8.24
N ALA A 301 15.91 10.47 7.61
CA ALA A 301 14.76 11.23 8.10
C ALA A 301 14.26 10.73 9.47
N GLY A 302 14.29 9.41 9.70
CA GLY A 302 13.91 8.81 10.98
C GLY A 302 14.89 9.13 12.12
N ALA A 303 16.19 9.24 11.83
CA ALA A 303 17.20 9.59 12.84
C ALA A 303 17.06 11.06 13.32
N VAL A 304 16.69 11.97 12.42
CA VAL A 304 16.44 13.39 12.76
C VAL A 304 15.16 13.55 13.59
N GLN A 305 14.09 12.80 13.28
CA GLN A 305 12.85 12.82 14.07
C GLN A 305 13.01 12.13 15.44
N ALA A 306 13.77 11.04 15.53
CA ALA A 306 14.03 10.36 16.81
C ALA A 306 14.90 11.20 17.76
N ALA A 307 15.77 12.08 17.23
CA ALA A 307 16.55 13.04 18.01
C ALA A 307 15.73 14.27 18.47
N GLN A 308 14.50 14.44 17.97
CA GLN A 308 13.60 15.56 18.27
C GLN A 308 12.34 15.13 19.05
N ALA A 309 12.16 13.84 19.33
CA ALA A 309 11.12 13.35 20.22
C ALA A 309 11.52 13.62 21.69
N PRO A 310 10.64 14.19 22.53
CA PRO A 310 10.94 14.56 23.91
C PRO A 310 11.18 13.36 24.83
#